data_AF-A0A1H4I762-F1
#
_entry.id   AF-A0A1H4I762-F1
#
_cell.length_a   1.000
_cell.length_b   1.000
_cell.length_c   1.000
_cell.angle_alpha   90.00
_cell.angle_beta   90.00
_cell.angle_gamma   90.00
#
_symmetry.space_group_name_H-M   'P 1'
#
loop_
_entity.id
_entity.type
_entity.pdbx_description
1 polymer ?
#
loop_
_entity_poly.entity_id
_entity_poly.type
_entity_poly.pdbx_seq_one_letter_code
_entity_poly.pdbx_strand_id
1 'polypeptide(L)'
;MDTTTALTIEDVDQLVRIVAELLPIPTALDADMDYGALQIYLGEETDESTGRPFTRAGIDPEDPTTVWWLDFEAGGRQKFSTLDATASPQEVAEWITANAEIPVQAKAV
;
A
#
# COMPACT_ATOMS: atom_id res chain seq x y z
N MET A 1 21.93 -22.95 4.38
CA MET A 1 21.97 -21.49 4.54
C MET A 1 20.85 -20.99 3.66
N ASP A 2 19.69 -20.74 4.27
CA ASP A 2 18.52 -20.23 3.56
C ASP A 2 18.80 -18.78 3.13
N THR A 3 19.14 -18.59 1.86
CA THR A 3 19.10 -17.27 1.23
C THR A 3 17.63 -16.87 1.08
N THR A 4 17.08 -16.27 2.13
CA THR A 4 15.90 -15.42 1.98
C THR A 4 16.40 -14.17 1.29
N THR A 5 16.24 -14.10 -0.03
CA THR A 5 16.58 -12.90 -0.80
C THR A 5 15.64 -11.78 -0.35
N ALA A 6 16.17 -10.74 0.29
CA ALA A 6 15.41 -9.53 0.57
C ALA A 6 14.86 -8.97 -0.75
N LEU A 7 13.62 -8.46 -0.72
CA LEU A 7 13.00 -7.87 -1.89
C LEU A 7 13.80 -6.65 -2.33
N THR A 8 13.97 -6.46 -3.63
CA THR A 8 14.50 -5.19 -4.11
C THR A 8 13.40 -4.13 -4.06
N ILE A 9 13.81 -2.85 -4.02
CA ILE A 9 12.86 -1.72 -4.16
C ILE A 9 12.10 -1.84 -5.48
N GLU A 10 12.74 -2.33 -6.55
CA GLU A 10 12.09 -2.53 -7.86
C GLU A 10 10.98 -3.60 -7.80
N ASP A 11 11.22 -4.70 -7.07
CA ASP A 11 10.21 -5.75 -6.86
C ASP A 11 9.00 -5.20 -6.08
N VAL A 12 9.25 -4.44 -5.02
CA VAL A 12 8.20 -3.80 -4.21
C VAL A 12 7.43 -2.77 -5.03
N ASP A 13 8.12 -1.90 -5.77
CA ASP A 13 7.51 -0.91 -6.63
C ASP A 13 6.61 -1.54 -7.69
N GLN A 14 7.04 -2.63 -8.30
CA GLN A 14 6.23 -3.35 -9.28
C GLN A 14 4.99 -3.94 -8.62
N LEU A 15 5.13 -4.55 -7.44
CA LEU A 15 4.01 -5.12 -6.70
C LEU A 15 2.99 -4.05 -6.31
N VAL A 16 3.46 -2.90 -5.80
CA VAL A 16 2.65 -1.75 -5.42
C VAL A 16 1.86 -1.18 -6.60
N ARG A 17 2.48 -1.05 -7.77
CA ARG A 17 1.79 -0.62 -9.00
C ARG A 17 0.66 -1.58 -9.39
N ILE A 18 0.92 -2.89 -9.37
CA ILE A 18 -0.08 -3.90 -9.73
C ILE A 18 -1.26 -3.85 -8.74
N VAL A 19 -1.00 -3.77 -7.44
CA VAL A 19 -2.06 -3.67 -6.43
C VAL A 19 -2.89 -2.40 -6.63
N ALA A 20 -2.25 -1.25 -6.88
CA ALA A 20 -2.95 0.02 -7.09
C ALA A 20 -3.92 -0.02 -8.28
N GLU A 21 -3.56 -0.67 -9.39
CA GLU A 21 -4.43 -0.81 -10.57
C GLU A 21 -5.72 -1.63 -10.29
N LEU A 22 -5.64 -2.54 -9.31
CA LEU A 22 -6.75 -3.41 -8.90
C LEU A 22 -7.70 -2.75 -7.90
N LEU A 23 -7.28 -1.67 -7.24
CA LEU A 23 -8.10 -1.02 -6.22
C LEU A 23 -9.33 -0.33 -6.84
N PRO A 24 -10.52 -0.51 -6.24
CA PRO A 24 -11.75 0.15 -6.68
C PRO A 24 -11.95 1.50 -5.97
N ILE A 25 -10.87 2.14 -5.54
CA ILE A 25 -10.85 3.45 -4.89
C ILE A 25 -9.81 4.33 -5.61
N PRO A 26 -9.96 5.67 -5.61
CA PRO A 26 -8.94 6.56 -6.14
C PRO A 26 -7.59 6.32 -5.48
N THR A 27 -6.53 6.22 -6.28
CA THR A 27 -5.16 5.99 -5.80
C THR A 27 -4.18 6.97 -6.40
N ALA A 28 -3.20 7.39 -5.60
CA ALA A 28 -1.97 8.01 -6.09
C ALA A 28 -0.77 7.18 -5.60
N LEU A 29 0.30 7.16 -6.40
CA LEU A 29 1.55 6.49 -6.02
C LEU A 29 2.59 7.57 -5.71
N ASP A 30 3.26 7.43 -4.57
CA ASP A 30 4.40 8.28 -4.21
C ASP A 30 5.46 7.43 -3.50
N ALA A 31 6.71 7.79 -3.71
CA ALA A 31 7.82 7.12 -3.05
C ALA A 31 7.89 7.57 -1.59
N ASP A 32 8.10 6.62 -0.69
CA ASP A 32 8.40 6.94 0.69
C ASP A 32 9.71 7.74 0.75
N MET A 33 9.73 8.78 1.57
CA MET A 33 10.92 9.63 1.72
C MET A 33 12.04 8.94 2.50
N ASP A 34 11.71 7.95 3.33
CA ASP A 34 12.68 7.24 4.16
C ASP A 34 13.35 6.09 3.38
N TYR A 35 12.54 5.23 2.73
CA TYR A 35 13.01 4.00 2.10
C TYR A 35 13.05 4.05 0.56
N GLY A 36 12.39 5.03 -0.05
CA GLY A 36 12.34 5.19 -1.51
C GLY A 36 11.40 4.22 -2.25
N ALA A 37 10.78 3.27 -1.56
CA ALA A 37 9.78 2.36 -2.14
C ALA A 37 8.43 3.06 -2.31
N LEU A 38 7.70 2.69 -3.37
CA LEU A 38 6.36 3.22 -3.62
C LEU A 38 5.37 2.82 -2.54
N GLN A 39 4.48 3.76 -2.21
CA GLN A 39 3.30 3.58 -1.39
C GLN A 39 2.05 3.98 -2.17
N ILE A 40 0.92 3.39 -1.80
CA ILE A 40 -0.39 3.69 -2.38
C ILE A 40 -1.12 4.65 -1.46
N TYR A 41 -1.33 5.88 -1.90
CA TYR A 41 -2.19 6.84 -1.23
C TYR A 41 -3.64 6.61 -1.66
N LEU A 42 -4.55 6.52 -0.70
CA LEU A 42 -5.92 6.05 -0.90
C LEU A 42 -6.93 7.17 -0.67
N GLY A 43 -7.85 7.34 -1.61
CA GLY A 43 -8.95 8.31 -1.53
C GLY A 43 -8.56 9.72 -1.97
N GLU A 44 -9.53 10.62 -1.83
CA GLU A 44 -9.43 12.02 -2.27
C GLU A 44 -9.17 13.01 -1.11
N GLU A 45 -9.45 12.59 0.13
CA GLU A 45 -9.22 13.42 1.31
C GLU A 45 -7.73 13.49 1.62
N THR A 46 -7.19 14.71 1.63
CA THR A 46 -5.77 14.98 1.82
C THR A 46 -5.47 15.74 3.11
N ASP A 47 -4.29 15.46 3.66
CA ASP A 47 -3.69 16.23 4.75
C ASP A 47 -3.31 17.63 4.21
N GLU A 48 -3.83 18.69 4.83
CA GLU A 48 -3.60 20.07 4.37
C GLU A 48 -2.12 20.50 4.39
N SER A 49 -1.31 19.90 5.25
CA SER A 49 0.11 20.22 5.39
C SER A 49 0.97 19.56 4.32
N THR A 50 0.57 18.39 3.84
CA THR A 50 1.34 17.62 2.84
C THR A 50 0.69 17.61 1.45
N GLY A 51 -0.60 17.92 1.35
CA GLY A 51 -1.41 17.77 0.15
C GLY A 51 -1.61 16.31 -0.28
N ARG A 52 -1.23 15.32 0.54
CA ARG A 52 -1.31 13.89 0.24
C ARG A 52 -2.46 13.23 0.97
N PRO A 53 -3.06 12.14 0.43
CA PRO A 53 -4.13 11.43 1.12
C PRO A 53 -3.77 10.95 2.53
N PHE A 54 -4.73 11.03 3.46
CA PHE A 54 -4.51 10.63 4.86
C PHE A 54 -4.25 9.15 5.04
N THR A 55 -4.87 8.33 4.18
CA THR A 55 -4.76 6.88 4.25
C THR A 55 -3.78 6.44 3.17
N ARG A 56 -2.83 5.61 3.55
CA ARG A 56 -1.89 5.00 2.60
C ARG A 56 -1.67 3.52 2.93
N ALA A 57 -1.31 2.76 1.91
CA ALA A 57 -0.94 1.35 2.03
C ALA A 57 0.46 1.14 1.46
N GLY A 58 1.14 0.13 1.97
CA GLY A 58 2.45 -0.23 1.46
C GLY A 58 2.96 -1.56 2.02
N ILE A 59 4.18 -1.87 1.62
CA ILE A 59 4.99 -2.96 2.11
C ILE A 59 6.44 -2.46 2.17
N ASP A 60 7.09 -2.68 3.29
CA ASP A 60 8.51 -2.39 3.53
C ASP A 60 9.43 -3.41 2.82
N PRO A 61 10.35 -2.96 1.94
CA PRO A 61 11.33 -3.83 1.27
C PRO A 61 12.44 -4.37 2.18
N GLU A 62 12.75 -3.70 3.30
CA GLU A 62 13.94 -3.99 4.10
C GLU A 62 13.73 -5.09 5.15
N ASP A 63 12.48 -5.42 5.47
CA ASP A 63 12.14 -6.48 6.42
C ASP A 63 11.50 -7.70 5.70
N PRO A 64 12.16 -8.87 5.70
CA PRO A 64 11.67 -10.08 5.03
C PRO A 64 10.44 -10.72 5.71
N THR A 65 10.06 -10.24 6.89
CA THR A 65 8.81 -10.62 7.59
C THR A 65 7.68 -9.63 7.38
N THR A 66 7.91 -8.62 6.52
CA THR A 66 6.96 -7.55 6.31
C THR A 66 5.68 -8.03 5.64
N VAL A 67 4.58 -7.57 6.22
CA VAL A 67 3.24 -7.73 5.69
C VAL A 67 2.73 -6.39 5.16
N TRP A 68 1.80 -6.45 4.22
CA TRP A 68 1.06 -5.29 3.76
C TRP A 68 0.41 -4.57 4.93
N TRP A 69 0.52 -3.25 4.93
CA TRP A 69 0.01 -2.39 5.98
C TRP A 69 -0.88 -1.28 5.43
N LEU A 70 -1.71 -0.74 6.31
CA LEU A 70 -2.48 0.48 6.14
C LEU A 70 -2.08 1.45 7.25
N ASP A 71 -1.81 2.68 6.85
CA ASP A 71 -1.55 3.80 7.74
C ASP A 71 -2.66 4.82 7.52
N PHE A 72 -3.30 5.23 8.61
CA PHE A 72 -4.43 6.15 8.65
C PHE A 72 -4.01 7.44 9.35
N GLU A 73 -4.65 8.55 8.98
CA GLU A 73 -4.47 9.83 9.66
C GLU A 73 -2.98 10.25 9.70
N ALA A 74 -2.24 9.97 8.62
CA ALA A 74 -0.81 10.28 8.50
C ALA A 74 0.07 9.75 9.66
N GLY A 75 -0.13 8.50 10.08
CA GLY A 75 0.64 7.89 11.17
C GLY A 75 -0.12 7.77 12.49
N GLY A 76 -1.33 8.33 12.58
CA GLY A 76 -2.15 8.29 13.79
C GLY A 76 -2.60 6.89 14.18
N ARG A 77 -2.78 6.01 13.20
CA ARG A 77 -3.17 4.61 13.41
C ARG A 77 -2.66 3.73 12.28
N GLN A 78 -2.21 2.54 12.61
CA GLN A 78 -1.76 1.56 11.63
C GLN A 78 -2.48 0.22 11.78
N LYS A 79 -2.62 -0.48 10.67
CA LYS A 79 -3.15 -1.84 10.59
C LYS A 79 -2.26 -2.69 9.71
N PHE A 80 -1.90 -3.87 10.22
CA PHE A 80 -1.07 -4.83 9.52
C PHE A 80 -1.90 -6.02 9.06
N SER A 81 -1.64 -6.52 7.86
CA SER A 81 -2.23 -7.74 7.33
C SER A 81 -1.45 -8.98 7.79
N THR A 82 -1.78 -10.14 7.24
CA THR A 82 -0.93 -11.34 7.27
C THR A 82 -0.35 -11.66 5.89
N LEU A 83 -0.49 -10.73 4.93
CA LEU A 83 -0.12 -10.92 3.53
C LEU A 83 1.28 -10.35 3.32
N ASP A 84 2.24 -11.20 3.00
CA ASP A 84 3.60 -10.80 2.64
C ASP A 84 3.70 -10.49 1.13
N ALA A 85 4.92 -10.25 0.63
CA ALA A 85 5.17 -9.96 -0.78
C ALA A 85 4.90 -11.14 -1.73
N THR A 86 4.71 -12.35 -1.21
CA THR A 86 4.35 -13.54 -1.99
C THR A 86 2.85 -13.70 -2.17
N ALA A 87 2.04 -12.94 -1.40
CA ALA A 87 0.60 -12.90 -1.55
C ALA A 87 0.19 -12.42 -2.94
N SER A 88 -0.95 -12.93 -3.43
CA SER A 88 -1.44 -12.50 -4.74
C SER A 88 -1.83 -11.01 -4.71
N PRO A 89 -1.53 -10.20 -5.74
CA PRO A 89 -1.92 -8.79 -5.76
C PRO A 89 -3.43 -8.57 -5.62
N GLN A 90 -4.23 -9.52 -6.11
CA GLN A 90 -5.69 -9.52 -5.97
C GLN A 90 -6.12 -9.61 -4.50
N GLU A 91 -5.56 -10.54 -3.75
CA GLU A 91 -5.86 -10.73 -2.33
C GLU A 91 -5.44 -9.52 -1.49
N VAL A 92 -4.31 -8.91 -1.83
CA VAL A 92 -3.86 -7.65 -1.22
C VAL A 92 -4.84 -6.52 -1.53
N ALA A 93 -5.26 -6.36 -2.78
CA ALA A 93 -6.21 -5.32 -3.17
C ALA A 93 -7.57 -5.49 -2.47
N GLU A 94 -8.06 -6.72 -2.33
CA GLU A 94 -9.27 -7.05 -1.57
C GLU A 94 -9.13 -6.72 -0.09
N TRP A 95 -7.99 -7.08 0.52
CA TRP A 95 -7.70 -6.74 1.90
C TRP A 95 -7.63 -5.23 2.12
N ILE A 96 -6.91 -4.49 1.27
CA ILE A 96 -6.85 -3.02 1.34
C ILE A 96 -8.26 -2.44 1.22
N THR A 97 -9.03 -2.87 0.22
CA THR A 97 -10.40 -2.36 0.00
C THR A 97 -11.30 -2.58 1.21
N ALA A 98 -11.23 -3.76 1.83
CA ALA A 98 -12.04 -4.09 3.00
C ALA A 98 -11.63 -3.33 4.27
N ASN A 99 -10.40 -2.83 4.33
CA ASN A 99 -9.81 -2.27 5.56
C ASN A 99 -9.45 -0.79 5.47
N ALA A 100 -9.44 -0.18 4.29
CA ALA A 100 -9.06 1.21 4.08
C ALA A 100 -10.06 2.22 4.66
N GLU A 101 -11.24 1.78 5.12
CA GLU A 101 -12.29 2.65 5.67
C GLU A 101 -12.76 3.76 4.69
N ILE A 102 -12.45 3.60 3.40
CA ILE A 102 -12.82 4.50 2.31
C ILE A 102 -13.98 3.89 1.51
N PRO A 103 -15.03 4.66 1.20
CA PRO A 103 -16.11 4.20 0.34
C PRO A 103 -15.59 3.77 -1.05
N VAL A 104 -15.98 2.57 -1.47
CA VAL A 104 -15.68 2.08 -2.83
C VAL A 104 -16.40 2.96 -3.84
N GLN A 105 -15.65 3.51 -4.81
CA GLN A 105 -16.25 4.18 -5.96
C GLN A 105 -16.52 3.13 -7.03
N ALA A 106 -17.75 3.07 -7.54
CA ALA A 106 -18.04 2.22 -8.68
C ALA A 106 -17.18 2.70 -9.87
N LYS A 107 -16.24 1.88 -10.35
CA LYS A 107 -15.55 2.14 -11.62
C LYS A 107 -16.63 2.36 -12.68
N ALA A 108 -16.68 3.56 -13.26
CA ALA A 108 -17.57 3.84 -14.37
C ALA A 108 -17.22 2.89 -15.52
N VAL A 109 -18.20 2.09 -15.93
CA VAL A 109 -18.11 1.12 -17.04
C VAL A 109 -18.04 1.85 -18.37
#